data_AF-A0A4P5UZ15-F1
#
_entry.id   AF-A0A4P5UZ15-F1
#
_cell.length_a   1.000
_cell.length_b   1.000
_cell.length_c   1.000
_cell.angle_alpha   90.00
_cell.angle_beta   90.00
_cell.angle_gamma   90.00
#
_symmetry.space_group_name_H-M   'P 1'
#
loop_
_entity.id
_entity.type
_entity.pdbx_description
1 polymer ?
#
loop_
_entity_poly.entity_id
_entity_poly.type
_entity_poly.pdbx_seq_one_letter_code
_entity_poly.pdbx_strand_id
1 'polypeptide(L)'
;MLAPYTFAMPTPFYHLQVAATLQVALDAPAAHSAFLFGNTAPDVQTLSGAARSATHFFDMPVTQAPRAVLSLLQAHPQLAAPGLSSAQRAFVAGYLAHLALDELWLREIFQPVFGPEAGWEDFGERLFLHNVLRTYLDERDRPLLPASMAALLAAAEPAGWLPFASDTDLCSWRNFLVQQLQPGATAQTVAVFAQRMGRTPQEFEALLGSPAKLQARIFSRISEAQLDGFQSRGASLCKQVVDDFLQPPAAGNR
;
A
#
# COMPACT_ATOMS: atom_id res chain seq x y z
N MET A 1 20.82 11.63 2.17
CA MET A 1 19.60 11.81 2.99
C MET A 1 18.42 11.43 2.12
N LEU A 2 17.68 10.38 2.48
CA LEU A 2 16.39 10.09 1.83
C LEU A 2 15.42 11.20 2.21
N ALA A 3 14.69 11.75 1.25
CA ALA A 3 13.74 12.82 1.50
C ALA A 3 12.68 12.36 2.53
N PRO A 4 12.31 13.20 3.51
CA PRO A 4 11.45 12.84 4.66
C PRO A 4 10.01 12.47 4.30
N TYR A 5 9.67 12.38 3.01
CA TYR A 5 8.31 12.21 2.52
C TYR A 5 8.01 10.85 1.90
N THR A 6 8.95 9.90 1.93
CA THR A 6 8.70 8.50 1.47
C THR A 6 7.82 7.69 2.43
N PHE A 7 7.28 8.32 3.48
CA PHE A 7 6.66 7.66 4.64
C PHE A 7 5.17 7.92 4.80
N ALA A 8 4.54 8.61 3.85
CA ALA A 8 3.20 9.15 4.02
C ALA A 8 2.04 8.18 3.75
N MET A 9 2.31 6.92 3.39
CA MET A 9 1.32 5.98 2.84
C MET A 9 1.01 4.81 3.78
N PRO A 10 -0.01 3.98 3.52
CA PRO A 10 -0.21 2.73 4.24
C PRO A 10 0.98 1.77 4.10
N THR A 11 0.97 0.67 4.86
CA THR A 11 1.97 -0.39 4.74
C THR A 11 1.50 -1.44 3.73
N PRO A 12 2.40 -2.28 3.19
CA PRO A 12 2.00 -3.40 2.35
C PRO A 12 0.97 -4.33 3.02
N PHE A 13 1.06 -4.52 4.34
CA PHE A 13 0.09 -5.33 5.08
C PHE A 13 -1.29 -4.69 5.14
N TYR A 14 -1.37 -3.36 5.29
CA TYR A 14 -2.63 -2.64 5.21
C TYR A 14 -3.28 -2.77 3.82
N HIS A 15 -2.49 -2.68 2.74
CA HIS A 15 -3.01 -2.92 1.39
C HIS A 15 -3.53 -4.35 1.22
N LEU A 16 -2.80 -5.36 1.73
CA LEU A 16 -3.27 -6.75 1.70
C LEU A 16 -4.55 -6.95 2.50
N GLN A 17 -4.67 -6.30 3.66
CA GLN A 17 -5.89 -6.36 4.47
C GLN A 17 -7.07 -5.79 3.71
N VAL A 18 -6.93 -4.61 3.10
CA VAL A 18 -8.00 -4.03 2.26
C VAL A 18 -8.29 -4.96 1.08
N ALA A 19 -7.29 -5.40 0.34
CA ALA A 19 -7.45 -6.27 -0.83
C ALA A 19 -8.15 -7.59 -0.51
N ALA A 20 -7.85 -8.21 0.63
CA ALA A 20 -8.46 -9.46 1.07
C ALA A 20 -9.97 -9.35 1.36
N THR A 21 -10.46 -8.14 1.64
CA THR A 21 -11.91 -7.89 1.84
C THR A 21 -12.66 -7.63 0.53
N LEU A 22 -11.95 -7.42 -0.59
CA LEU A 22 -12.58 -7.09 -1.85
C LEU A 22 -13.14 -8.34 -2.52
N GLN A 23 -14.44 -8.32 -2.80
CA GLN A 23 -15.07 -9.29 -3.69
C GLN A 23 -14.81 -8.89 -5.14
N VAL A 24 -13.78 -9.52 -5.73
CA VAL A 24 -13.38 -9.33 -7.13
C VAL A 24 -13.62 -10.64 -7.89
N ALA A 25 -14.35 -10.56 -9.01
CA ALA A 25 -14.56 -11.70 -9.87
C ALA A 25 -13.28 -11.98 -10.68
N LEU A 26 -12.53 -13.01 -10.31
CA LEU A 26 -11.30 -13.44 -10.98
C LEU A 26 -11.45 -14.89 -11.43
N ASP A 27 -11.16 -15.14 -12.71
CA ASP A 27 -11.51 -16.41 -13.38
C ASP A 27 -10.56 -17.57 -13.04
N ALA A 28 -9.46 -17.31 -12.34
CA ALA A 28 -8.44 -18.32 -12.03
C ALA A 28 -7.70 -18.05 -10.71
N PRO A 29 -7.23 -19.09 -10.00
CA PRO A 29 -6.38 -18.93 -8.81
C PRO A 29 -5.13 -18.09 -9.06
N ALA A 30 -4.47 -18.25 -10.21
CA ALA A 30 -3.30 -17.46 -10.59
C ALA A 30 -3.63 -15.96 -10.69
N ALA A 31 -4.83 -15.60 -11.16
CA ALA A 31 -5.29 -14.22 -11.21
C ALA A 31 -5.50 -13.64 -9.80
N HIS A 32 -6.00 -14.45 -8.86
CA HIS A 32 -6.13 -14.03 -7.46
C HIS A 32 -4.77 -13.75 -6.80
N SER A 33 -3.79 -14.65 -6.98
CA SER A 33 -2.41 -14.42 -6.53
C SER A 33 -1.81 -13.15 -7.14
N ALA A 34 -1.98 -12.97 -8.45
CA ALA A 34 -1.49 -11.81 -9.17
C ALA A 34 -2.14 -10.50 -8.68
N PHE A 35 -3.46 -10.51 -8.42
CA PHE A 35 -4.20 -9.36 -7.86
C PHE A 35 -3.68 -8.95 -6.48
N LEU A 36 -3.51 -9.91 -5.57
CA LEU A 36 -2.96 -9.63 -4.24
C LEU A 36 -1.54 -9.06 -4.35
N PHE A 37 -0.71 -9.61 -5.25
CA PHE A 37 0.64 -9.10 -5.44
C PHE A 37 0.63 -7.68 -6.04
N GLY A 38 -0.26 -7.39 -7.00
CA GLY A 38 -0.46 -6.06 -7.57
C GLY A 38 -0.75 -5.00 -6.52
N ASN A 39 -1.52 -5.32 -5.48
CA ASN A 39 -1.82 -4.41 -4.36
C ASN A 39 -0.61 -4.02 -3.50
N THR A 40 0.54 -4.67 -3.70
CA THR A 40 1.77 -4.35 -2.97
C THR A 40 2.93 -3.99 -3.90
N ALA A 41 2.82 -4.30 -5.19
CA ALA A 41 3.92 -4.15 -6.14
C ALA A 41 4.45 -2.72 -6.32
N PRO A 42 3.68 -1.62 -6.15
CA PRO A 42 4.25 -0.27 -6.22
C PRO A 42 5.39 -0.04 -5.21
N ASP A 43 5.36 -0.72 -4.06
CA ASP A 43 6.38 -0.61 -3.02
C ASP A 43 7.70 -1.34 -3.35
N VAL A 44 7.82 -1.99 -4.52
CA VAL A 44 9.07 -2.59 -5.04
C VAL A 44 10.24 -1.60 -5.04
N GLN A 45 9.97 -0.29 -5.10
CA GLN A 45 10.96 0.77 -4.97
C GLN A 45 11.80 0.66 -3.67
N THR A 46 11.24 0.07 -2.61
CA THR A 46 11.93 -0.20 -1.34
C THR A 46 13.18 -1.06 -1.50
N LEU A 47 13.19 -2.00 -2.45
CA LEU A 47 14.32 -2.92 -2.67
C LEU A 47 15.08 -2.63 -3.97
N SER A 48 14.39 -2.17 -5.01
CA SER A 48 15.00 -1.87 -6.32
C SER A 48 15.78 -0.55 -6.32
N GLY A 49 15.54 0.35 -5.36
CA GLY A 49 16.13 1.69 -5.34
C GLY A 49 15.52 2.64 -6.38
N ALA A 50 14.45 2.23 -7.09
CA ALA A 50 13.69 3.10 -7.96
C ALA A 50 13.15 4.32 -7.21
N ALA A 51 12.97 5.44 -7.90
CA ALA A 51 12.31 6.59 -7.30
C ALA A 51 10.83 6.26 -7.03
N ARG A 52 10.26 6.84 -5.96
CA ARG A 52 8.83 6.68 -5.64
C ARG A 52 7.94 7.08 -6.82
N SER A 53 8.23 8.19 -7.49
CA SER A 53 7.43 8.65 -8.63
C SER A 53 7.47 7.71 -9.84
N ALA A 54 8.50 6.87 -9.98
CA ALA A 54 8.57 5.86 -11.04
C ALA A 54 7.59 4.69 -10.84
N THR A 55 7.10 4.49 -9.62
CA THR A 55 6.20 3.36 -9.26
C THR A 55 4.84 3.85 -8.75
N HIS A 56 4.79 5.02 -8.12
CA HIS A 56 3.57 5.59 -7.57
C HIS A 56 2.98 6.69 -8.45
N PHE A 57 3.69 7.13 -9.50
CA PHE A 57 3.20 8.10 -10.49
C PHE A 57 2.81 9.48 -9.92
N PHE A 58 3.38 9.83 -8.77
CA PHE A 58 3.40 11.17 -8.20
C PHE A 58 4.64 11.40 -7.33
N ASP A 59 5.05 12.65 -7.19
CA ASP A 59 6.17 13.07 -6.35
C ASP A 59 5.75 13.45 -4.93
N MET A 60 6.72 13.43 -4.03
CA MET A 60 6.57 13.92 -2.67
C MET A 60 7.64 15.00 -2.37
N PRO A 61 7.29 16.12 -1.73
CA PRO A 61 5.96 16.50 -1.27
C PRO A 61 4.99 16.74 -2.44
N VAL A 62 3.71 16.42 -2.24
CA VAL A 62 2.69 16.68 -3.27
C VAL A 62 2.47 18.17 -3.43
N THR A 63 2.55 18.65 -4.67
CA THR A 63 2.23 20.04 -5.04
C THR A 63 0.79 20.20 -5.53
N GLN A 64 0.19 19.10 -5.96
CA GLN A 64 -1.20 19.00 -6.43
C GLN A 64 -1.79 17.67 -5.99
N ALA A 65 -3.12 17.57 -5.95
CA ALA A 65 -3.81 16.30 -5.70
C ALA A 65 -3.32 15.26 -6.73
N PRO A 66 -2.72 14.14 -6.30
CA PRO A 66 -2.26 13.11 -7.23
C PRO A 66 -3.41 12.53 -8.06
N ARG A 67 -3.05 12.03 -9.24
CA ARG A 67 -3.93 11.27 -10.15
C ARG A 67 -3.19 10.04 -10.68
N ALA A 68 -2.49 9.34 -9.80
CA ALA A 68 -1.62 8.20 -10.00
C ALA A 68 -2.22 7.12 -10.91
N VAL A 69 -3.49 6.74 -10.69
CA VAL A 69 -4.18 5.77 -11.57
C VAL A 69 -4.22 6.26 -13.02
N LEU A 70 -4.62 7.51 -13.23
CA LEU A 70 -4.67 8.12 -14.55
C LEU A 70 -3.26 8.28 -15.13
N SER A 71 -2.30 8.76 -14.33
CA SER A 71 -0.90 8.96 -14.73
C SER A 71 -0.23 7.66 -15.18
N LEU A 72 -0.44 6.56 -14.45
CA LEU A 72 0.06 5.23 -14.82
C LEU A 72 -0.50 4.80 -16.18
N LEU A 73 -1.83 4.85 -16.36
CA LEU A 73 -2.45 4.40 -17.61
C LEU A 73 -2.12 5.30 -18.80
N GLN A 74 -1.86 6.59 -18.58
CA GLN A 74 -1.38 7.51 -19.62
C GLN A 74 0.08 7.26 -19.99
N ALA A 75 0.95 7.02 -19.02
CA ALA A 75 2.37 6.74 -19.24
C ALA A 75 2.59 5.35 -19.85
N HIS A 76 1.74 4.38 -19.50
CA HIS A 76 1.86 2.98 -19.89
C HIS A 76 0.51 2.41 -20.40
N PRO A 77 -0.02 2.90 -21.53
CA PRO A 77 -1.32 2.49 -22.06
C PRO A 77 -1.40 0.99 -22.40
N GLN A 78 -0.25 0.33 -22.63
CA GLN A 78 -0.18 -1.12 -22.81
C GLN A 78 -0.71 -1.91 -21.60
N LEU A 79 -0.73 -1.32 -20.40
CA LEU A 79 -1.29 -1.95 -19.20
C LEU A 79 -2.82 -1.98 -19.19
N ALA A 80 -3.48 -1.25 -20.09
CA ALA A 80 -4.93 -1.34 -20.31
C ALA A 80 -5.30 -2.18 -21.55
N ALA A 81 -4.32 -2.75 -22.25
CA ALA A 81 -4.56 -3.44 -23.50
C ALA A 81 -5.49 -4.67 -23.33
N PRO A 82 -6.35 -4.99 -24.31
CA PRO A 82 -7.25 -6.14 -24.23
C PRO A 82 -6.51 -7.48 -24.26
N GLY A 83 -5.27 -7.52 -24.77
CA GLY A 83 -4.49 -8.75 -24.96
C GLY A 83 -3.69 -9.23 -23.74
N LEU A 84 -3.83 -8.59 -22.57
CA LEU A 84 -3.15 -9.03 -21.35
C LEU A 84 -3.66 -10.40 -20.90
N SER A 85 -2.77 -11.23 -20.35
CA SER A 85 -3.19 -12.47 -19.69
C SER A 85 -4.10 -12.15 -18.49
N SER A 86 -4.97 -13.10 -18.10
CA SER A 86 -5.85 -12.93 -16.93
C SER A 86 -5.06 -12.57 -15.67
N ALA A 87 -3.91 -13.22 -15.44
CA ALA A 87 -3.04 -12.93 -14.31
C ALA A 87 -2.45 -11.50 -14.37
N GLN A 88 -1.92 -11.07 -15.53
CA GLN A 88 -1.37 -9.73 -15.66
C GLN A 88 -2.46 -8.65 -15.53
N ARG A 89 -3.66 -8.87 -16.10
CA ARG A 89 -4.79 -7.96 -15.95
C ARG A 89 -5.22 -7.83 -14.49
N ALA A 90 -5.29 -8.94 -13.75
CA ALA A 90 -5.60 -8.93 -12.33
C ALA A 90 -4.50 -8.24 -11.50
N PHE A 91 -3.22 -8.45 -11.85
CA PHE A 91 -2.10 -7.74 -11.25
C PHE A 91 -2.21 -6.23 -11.45
N VAL A 92 -2.49 -5.76 -12.67
CA VAL A 92 -2.68 -4.33 -12.95
C VAL A 92 -3.86 -3.78 -12.15
N ALA A 93 -4.99 -4.49 -12.08
CA ALA A 93 -6.14 -4.07 -11.27
C ALA A 93 -5.76 -3.87 -9.79
N GLY A 94 -4.98 -4.79 -9.22
CA GLY A 94 -4.45 -4.65 -7.86
C GLY A 94 -3.49 -3.46 -7.71
N TYR A 95 -2.65 -3.21 -8.72
CA TYR A 95 -1.75 -2.05 -8.76
C TYR A 95 -2.55 -0.74 -8.74
N LEU A 96 -3.63 -0.64 -9.51
CA LEU A 96 -4.50 0.55 -9.51
C LEU A 96 -5.18 0.75 -8.16
N ALA A 97 -5.64 -0.33 -7.52
CA ALA A 97 -6.23 -0.28 -6.19
C ALA A 97 -5.25 0.25 -5.13
N HIS A 98 -3.98 -0.18 -5.20
CA HIS A 98 -2.93 0.35 -4.34
C HIS A 98 -2.76 1.86 -4.50
N LEU A 99 -2.59 2.32 -5.75
CA LEU A 99 -2.41 3.74 -6.03
C LEU A 99 -3.58 4.58 -5.51
N ALA A 100 -4.81 4.12 -5.74
CA ALA A 100 -6.01 4.81 -5.25
C ALA A 100 -6.07 4.88 -3.71
N LEU A 101 -5.65 3.81 -3.02
CA LEU A 101 -5.64 3.79 -1.55
C LEU A 101 -4.56 4.71 -0.98
N ASP A 102 -3.39 4.77 -1.61
CA ASP A 102 -2.30 5.70 -1.27
C ASP A 102 -2.77 7.15 -1.34
N GLU A 103 -3.44 7.53 -2.43
CA GLU A 103 -3.98 8.87 -2.60
C GLU A 103 -5.03 9.22 -1.55
N LEU A 104 -5.92 8.27 -1.27
CA LEU A 104 -6.96 8.45 -0.25
C LEU A 104 -6.33 8.63 1.13
N TRP A 105 -5.36 7.79 1.48
CA TRP A 105 -4.62 7.87 2.74
C TRP A 105 -3.89 9.21 2.87
N LEU A 106 -3.21 9.64 1.80
CA LEU A 106 -2.53 10.92 1.79
C LEU A 106 -3.51 12.07 2.08
N ARG A 107 -4.67 12.05 1.44
CA ARG A 107 -5.68 13.11 1.54
C ARG A 107 -6.43 13.12 2.87
N GLU A 108 -6.80 11.96 3.40
CA GLU A 108 -7.71 11.86 4.54
C GLU A 108 -7.01 11.58 5.87
N ILE A 109 -5.82 10.97 5.84
CA ILE A 109 -5.08 10.59 7.04
C ILE A 109 -3.80 11.42 7.17
N PHE A 110 -2.90 11.32 6.20
CA PHE A 110 -1.58 11.90 6.34
C PHE A 110 -1.61 13.43 6.34
N GLN A 111 -2.08 14.08 5.27
CA GLN A 111 -2.05 15.54 5.16
C GLN A 111 -2.78 16.25 6.30
N PRO A 112 -4.02 15.86 6.67
CA PRO A 112 -4.78 16.57 7.70
C PRO A 112 -4.22 16.36 9.11
N VAL A 113 -3.67 15.18 9.41
CA VAL A 113 -3.31 14.80 10.78
C VAL A 113 -1.80 14.87 11.02
N PHE A 114 -0.97 14.43 10.08
CA PHE A 114 0.48 14.30 10.26
C PHE A 114 1.30 15.17 9.30
N GLY A 115 0.65 15.76 8.31
CA GLY A 115 1.28 16.53 7.24
C GLY A 115 1.98 17.80 7.72
N PRO A 116 2.69 18.50 6.83
CA PRO A 116 3.43 19.72 7.16
C PRO A 116 2.57 20.79 7.86
N GLU A 117 1.28 20.87 7.51
CA GLU A 117 0.35 21.90 8.00
C GLU A 117 -0.38 21.55 9.31
N ALA A 118 -0.20 20.34 9.88
CA ALA A 118 -1.02 19.86 10.99
C ALA A 118 -0.80 20.58 12.35
N GLY A 119 0.20 21.47 12.49
CA GLY A 119 0.26 22.47 13.58
C GLY A 119 0.45 22.01 15.04
N TRP A 120 0.47 20.71 15.37
CA TRP A 120 0.42 20.22 16.77
C TRP A 120 1.70 19.60 17.36
N GLU A 121 2.81 19.56 16.62
CA GLU A 121 4.19 19.17 17.05
C GLU A 121 5.18 19.70 15.99
N ASP A 122 6.48 19.37 16.05
CA ASP A 122 7.35 19.49 14.87
C ASP A 122 7.05 18.40 13.83
N PHE A 123 7.41 18.64 12.57
CA PHE A 123 7.09 17.71 11.48
C PHE A 123 7.78 16.34 11.63
N GLY A 124 9.00 16.30 12.17
CA GLY A 124 9.72 15.05 12.39
C GLY A 124 9.03 14.15 13.42
N GLU A 125 8.51 14.75 14.50
CA GLU A 125 7.73 14.02 15.50
C GLU A 125 6.38 13.55 14.95
N ARG A 126 5.70 14.36 14.12
CA ARG A 126 4.46 13.91 13.45
C ARG A 126 4.71 12.75 12.50
N LEU A 127 5.79 12.77 11.72
CA LEU A 127 6.19 11.64 10.89
C LEU A 127 6.48 10.38 11.73
N PHE A 128 7.11 10.55 12.89
CA PHE A 128 7.37 9.43 13.79
C PHE A 128 6.07 8.82 14.30
N LEU A 129 5.16 9.65 14.82
CA LEU A 129 3.86 9.20 15.31
C LEU A 129 2.98 8.60 14.21
N HIS A 130 3.08 9.10 12.97
CA HIS A 130 2.44 8.48 11.81
C HIS A 130 2.98 7.06 11.54
N ASN A 131 4.30 6.88 11.61
CA ASN A 131 4.89 5.55 11.46
C ASN A 131 4.55 4.62 12.64
N VAL A 132 4.39 5.15 13.86
CA VAL A 132 3.87 4.37 15.00
C VAL A 132 2.43 3.94 14.75
N LEU A 133 1.57 4.83 14.23
CA LEU A 133 0.19 4.49 13.84
C LEU A 133 0.17 3.37 12.80
N ARG A 134 1.01 3.45 11.77
CA ARG A 134 1.12 2.41 10.73
C ARG A 134 1.54 1.06 11.31
N THR A 135 2.51 1.05 12.22
CA THR A 135 2.90 -0.19 12.92
C THR A 135 1.77 -0.72 13.79
N TYR A 136 1.06 0.14 14.52
CA TYR A 136 -0.10 -0.26 15.30
C TYR A 136 -1.15 -0.95 14.43
N LEU A 137 -1.43 -0.41 13.24
CA LEU A 137 -2.36 -1.01 12.29
C LEU A 137 -1.84 -2.36 11.76
N ASP A 138 -0.54 -2.49 11.52
CA ASP A 138 0.06 -3.79 11.17
C ASP A 138 -0.12 -4.83 12.30
N GLU A 139 0.11 -4.46 13.56
CA GLU A 139 -0.08 -5.34 14.72
C GLU A 139 -1.55 -5.75 14.92
N ARG A 140 -2.47 -4.82 14.66
CA ARG A 140 -3.92 -5.03 14.74
C ARG A 140 -4.42 -5.95 13.61
N ASP A 141 -3.99 -5.69 12.37
CA ASP A 141 -4.65 -6.23 11.18
C ASP A 141 -3.93 -7.46 10.61
N ARG A 142 -2.59 -7.54 10.70
CA ARG A 142 -1.83 -8.67 10.14
C ARG A 142 -2.29 -10.04 10.68
N PRO A 143 -2.62 -10.20 11.97
CA PRO A 143 -3.16 -11.47 12.48
C PRO A 143 -4.53 -11.87 11.89
N LEU A 144 -5.26 -10.92 11.29
CA LEU A 144 -6.57 -11.16 10.67
C LEU A 144 -6.44 -11.63 9.21
N LEU A 145 -5.25 -11.52 8.60
CA LEU A 145 -5.01 -12.00 7.25
C LEU A 145 -5.21 -13.53 7.19
N PRO A 146 -5.78 -14.06 6.09
CA PRO A 146 -5.91 -15.50 5.91
C PRO A 146 -4.57 -16.22 6.05
N ALA A 147 -4.55 -17.38 6.71
CA ALA A 147 -3.33 -18.19 6.85
C ALA A 147 -2.70 -18.59 5.50
N SER A 148 -3.50 -18.61 4.42
CA SER A 148 -3.05 -18.87 3.06
C SER A 148 -2.38 -17.66 2.37
N MET A 149 -2.40 -16.45 2.97
CA MET A 149 -1.94 -15.21 2.33
C MET A 149 -0.49 -15.31 1.83
N ALA A 150 0.41 -15.87 2.64
CA ALA A 150 1.80 -16.07 2.23
C ALA A 150 1.94 -16.99 1.02
N ALA A 151 1.18 -18.09 0.98
CA ALA A 151 1.18 -19.04 -0.14
C ALA A 151 0.55 -18.44 -1.40
N LEU A 152 -0.56 -17.70 -1.26
CA LEU A 152 -1.21 -16.99 -2.36
C LEU A 152 -0.26 -15.96 -3.00
N LEU A 153 0.43 -15.15 -2.19
CA LEU A 153 1.41 -14.20 -2.70
C LEU A 153 2.60 -14.90 -3.37
N ALA A 154 3.13 -15.97 -2.77
CA ALA A 154 4.26 -16.71 -3.34
C ALA A 154 3.97 -17.31 -4.72
N ALA A 155 2.70 -17.64 -5.00
CA ALA A 155 2.26 -18.21 -6.26
C ALA A 155 2.08 -17.18 -7.40
N ALA A 156 2.19 -15.87 -7.13
CA ALA A 156 2.14 -14.86 -8.18
C ALA A 156 3.45 -14.89 -8.98
N GLU A 157 3.43 -15.16 -10.29
CA GLU A 157 4.64 -15.28 -11.13
C GLU A 157 4.72 -14.15 -12.16
N PRO A 158 5.41 -13.04 -11.84
CA PRO A 158 5.66 -11.97 -12.81
C PRO A 158 6.37 -12.48 -14.06
N ALA A 159 5.86 -12.09 -15.23
CA ALA A 159 6.41 -12.45 -16.53
C ALA A 159 6.29 -11.26 -17.49
N GLY A 160 7.15 -10.25 -17.31
CA GLY A 160 7.11 -8.99 -18.04
C GLY A 160 5.84 -8.18 -17.73
N TRP A 161 5.35 -8.26 -16.49
CA TRP A 161 4.05 -7.65 -16.13
C TRP A 161 4.07 -6.13 -16.11
N LEU A 162 5.24 -5.52 -15.86
CA LEU A 162 5.44 -4.07 -15.84
C LEU A 162 6.56 -3.64 -16.81
N PRO A 163 6.41 -2.49 -17.50
CA PRO A 163 7.44 -1.95 -18.39
C PRO A 163 8.51 -1.14 -17.66
N PHE A 164 8.32 -0.84 -16.36
CA PHE A 164 9.17 0.05 -15.57
C PHE A 164 9.75 -0.62 -14.31
N ALA A 165 9.46 -1.90 -14.08
CA ALA A 165 10.04 -2.69 -12.99
C ALA A 165 10.38 -4.08 -13.51
N SER A 166 11.57 -4.59 -13.16
CA SER A 166 12.01 -5.91 -13.62
C SER A 166 11.31 -7.03 -12.85
N ASP A 167 11.13 -8.19 -13.49
CA ASP A 167 10.59 -9.37 -12.79
C ASP A 167 11.50 -9.80 -11.62
N THR A 168 12.80 -9.59 -11.72
CA THR A 168 13.77 -9.86 -10.64
C THR A 168 13.47 -9.02 -9.40
N ASP A 169 13.23 -7.72 -9.58
CA ASP A 169 12.91 -6.80 -8.48
C ASP A 169 11.53 -7.14 -7.89
N LEU A 170 10.54 -7.40 -8.74
CA LEU A 170 9.20 -7.81 -8.32
C LEU A 170 9.24 -9.11 -7.53
N CYS A 171 9.97 -10.13 -7.99
CA CYS A 171 10.13 -11.38 -7.27
C CYS A 171 10.86 -11.18 -5.93
N SER A 172 11.88 -10.32 -5.89
CA SER A 172 12.60 -9.98 -4.66
C SER A 172 11.67 -9.32 -3.63
N TRP A 173 10.85 -8.37 -4.08
CA TRP A 173 9.83 -7.71 -3.26
C TRP A 173 8.76 -8.69 -2.76
N ARG A 174 8.19 -9.51 -3.65
CA ARG A 174 7.23 -10.56 -3.29
C ARG A 174 7.80 -11.49 -2.23
N ASN A 175 9.02 -11.98 -2.43
CA ASN A 175 9.66 -12.91 -1.50
C ASN A 175 9.95 -12.27 -0.14
N PHE A 176 10.33 -10.99 -0.11
CA PHE A 176 10.51 -10.22 1.12
C PHE A 176 9.21 -10.10 1.93
N LEU A 177 8.07 -9.88 1.28
CA LEU A 177 6.76 -9.87 1.95
C LEU A 177 6.36 -11.26 2.43
N VAL A 178 6.52 -12.29 1.58
CA VAL A 178 6.18 -13.68 1.91
C VAL A 178 6.91 -14.16 3.16
N GLN A 179 8.19 -13.80 3.35
CA GLN A 179 8.96 -14.14 4.54
C GLN A 179 8.34 -13.56 5.82
N GLN A 180 7.77 -12.36 5.76
CA GLN A 180 7.17 -11.67 6.91
C GLN A 180 5.73 -12.10 7.19
N LEU A 181 5.11 -12.84 6.27
CA LEU A 181 3.76 -13.40 6.39
C LEU A 181 3.77 -14.87 6.84
N GLN A 182 4.95 -15.49 6.97
CA GLN A 182 5.03 -16.86 7.48
C GLN A 182 4.50 -16.96 8.92
N PRO A 183 3.89 -18.08 9.32
CA PRO A 183 3.47 -18.31 10.70
C PRO A 183 4.61 -18.05 11.69
N GLY A 184 4.36 -17.22 12.70
CA GLY A 184 5.37 -16.85 13.71
C GLY A 184 6.42 -15.83 13.24
N ALA A 185 6.39 -15.37 11.99
CA ALA A 185 7.31 -14.34 11.52
C ALA A 185 7.01 -12.98 12.16
N THR A 186 8.07 -12.26 12.49
CA THR A 186 8.01 -10.85 12.92
C THR A 186 7.97 -9.95 11.70
N ALA A 187 7.02 -9.03 11.64
CA ALA A 187 7.01 -7.98 10.63
C ALA A 187 8.22 -7.06 10.83
N GLN A 188 8.92 -6.70 9.76
CA GLN A 188 10.10 -5.84 9.84
C GLN A 188 9.74 -4.34 9.88
N THR A 189 8.44 -3.99 9.94
CA THR A 189 7.92 -2.61 9.89
C THR A 189 8.64 -1.68 10.87
N VAL A 190 8.73 -2.05 12.15
CA VAL A 190 9.44 -1.25 13.18
C VAL A 190 10.90 -1.06 12.83
N ALA A 191 11.61 -2.13 12.50
CA ALA A 191 13.04 -2.07 12.18
C ALA A 191 13.31 -1.17 10.97
N VAL A 192 12.50 -1.30 9.92
CA VAL A 192 12.59 -0.50 8.69
C VAL A 192 12.31 0.98 9.00
N PHE A 193 11.25 1.30 9.74
CA PHE A 193 10.93 2.70 10.08
C PHE A 193 11.97 3.31 11.02
N ALA A 194 12.37 2.61 12.07
CA ALA A 194 13.38 3.06 13.01
C ALA A 194 14.69 3.40 12.30
N GLN A 195 15.21 2.47 11.48
CA GLN A 195 16.44 2.66 10.71
C GLN A 195 16.35 3.90 9.80
N ARG A 196 15.25 4.03 9.04
CA ARG A 196 15.08 5.13 8.09
C ARG A 196 14.90 6.49 8.75
N MET A 197 14.37 6.52 9.97
CA MET A 197 14.18 7.73 10.76
C MET A 197 15.38 8.09 11.64
N GLY A 198 16.42 7.25 11.69
CA GLY A 198 17.53 7.42 12.63
C GLY A 198 17.09 7.27 14.10
N ARG A 199 16.07 6.45 14.35
CA ARG A 199 15.51 6.15 15.68
C ARG A 199 15.76 4.70 16.06
N THR A 200 15.42 4.36 17.29
CA THR A 200 15.53 2.98 17.82
C THR A 200 14.19 2.25 17.74
N PRO A 201 14.17 0.91 17.52
CA PRO A 201 12.97 0.10 17.65
C PRO A 201 12.26 0.27 19.01
N GLN A 202 13.04 0.46 20.08
CA GLN A 202 12.53 0.62 21.45
C GLN A 202 11.66 1.87 21.60
N GLU A 203 11.90 2.93 20.84
CA GLU A 203 11.02 4.12 20.85
C GLU A 203 9.63 3.80 20.30
N PHE A 204 9.53 2.95 19.27
CA PHE A 204 8.25 2.48 18.76
C PHE A 204 7.57 1.57 19.79
N GLU A 205 8.29 0.57 20.28
CA GLU A 205 7.79 -0.41 21.25
C GLU A 205 7.26 0.26 22.53
N ALA A 206 7.93 1.32 23.01
CA ALA A 206 7.52 2.06 24.20
C ALA A 206 6.19 2.83 24.04
N LEU A 207 5.81 3.17 22.81
CA LEU A 207 4.49 3.73 22.48
C LEU A 207 3.47 2.63 22.24
N LEU A 208 3.79 1.64 21.40
CA LEU A 208 2.91 0.52 21.04
C LEU A 208 2.48 -0.28 22.27
N GLY A 209 3.40 -0.51 23.22
CA GLY A 209 3.13 -1.20 24.48
C GLY A 209 2.32 -0.39 25.51
N SER A 210 1.84 0.81 25.17
CA SER A 210 1.10 1.66 26.12
C SER A 210 -0.15 2.30 25.49
N PRO A 211 -1.34 1.72 25.74
CA PRO A 211 -2.61 2.28 25.25
C PRO A 211 -2.82 3.74 25.67
N ALA A 212 -2.41 4.12 26.89
CA ALA A 212 -2.51 5.50 27.36
C ALA A 212 -1.63 6.47 26.55
N LYS A 213 -0.43 6.05 26.14
CA LYS A 213 0.44 6.87 25.28
C LYS A 213 -0.10 6.95 23.85
N LEU A 214 -0.56 5.83 23.29
CA LEU A 214 -1.22 5.82 21.97
C LEU A 214 -2.43 6.77 21.97
N GLN A 215 -3.26 6.71 23.00
CA GLN A 215 -4.39 7.62 23.15
C GLN A 215 -3.95 9.08 23.22
N ALA A 216 -2.98 9.40 24.09
CA ALA A 216 -2.55 10.79 24.28
C ALA A 216 -1.84 11.37 23.05
N ARG A 217 -1.03 10.57 22.35
CA ARG A 217 -0.12 11.02 21.28
C ARG A 217 -0.69 10.84 19.87
N ILE A 218 -1.59 9.89 19.65
CA ILE A 218 -2.14 9.55 18.33
C ILE A 218 -3.66 9.66 18.34
N PHE A 219 -4.35 8.88 19.18
CA PHE A 219 -5.80 8.76 19.06
C PHE A 219 -6.61 9.96 19.57
N SER A 220 -5.95 10.91 20.24
CA SER A 220 -6.50 12.24 20.52
C SER A 220 -6.63 13.13 19.27
N ARG A 221 -5.98 12.76 18.17
CA ARG A 221 -5.96 13.50 16.89
C ARG A 221 -6.72 12.77 15.79
N ILE A 222 -6.68 11.44 15.81
CA ILE A 222 -7.43 10.58 14.91
C ILE A 222 -7.95 9.36 15.67
N SER A 223 -9.27 9.24 15.81
CA SER A 223 -9.88 8.12 16.54
C SER A 223 -9.82 6.81 15.75
N GLU A 224 -9.88 5.69 16.47
CA GLU A 224 -10.01 4.35 15.86
C GLU A 224 -11.25 4.25 14.96
N ALA A 225 -12.38 4.83 15.38
CA ALA A 225 -13.60 4.88 14.55
C ALA A 225 -13.40 5.63 13.22
N GLN A 226 -12.57 6.68 13.19
CA GLN A 226 -12.20 7.36 11.95
C GLN A 226 -11.33 6.49 11.05
N LEU A 227 -10.43 5.69 11.63
CA LEU A 227 -9.59 4.73 10.90
C LEU A 227 -10.44 3.59 10.31
N ASP A 228 -11.38 3.03 11.05
CA ASP A 228 -12.29 1.99 10.57
C ASP A 228 -13.22 2.52 9.47
N GLY A 229 -13.71 3.76 9.64
CA GLY A 229 -14.47 4.47 8.62
C GLY A 229 -13.63 4.73 7.36
N PHE A 230 -12.36 5.08 7.51
CA PHE A 230 -11.42 5.22 6.40
C PHE A 230 -11.20 3.88 5.68
N GLN A 231 -10.96 2.79 6.41
CA GLN A 231 -10.75 1.46 5.83
C GLN A 231 -11.96 1.04 4.96
N SER A 232 -13.17 1.28 5.44
CA SER A 232 -14.41 0.98 4.71
C SER A 232 -14.53 1.82 3.42
N ARG A 233 -14.21 3.12 3.49
CA ARG A 233 -14.19 3.99 2.29
C ARG A 233 -13.09 3.59 1.32
N GLY A 234 -11.90 3.25 1.83
CA GLY A 234 -10.76 2.77 1.06
C GLY A 234 -11.10 1.49 0.30
N ALA A 235 -11.68 0.50 0.98
CA ALA A 235 -12.14 -0.73 0.34
C ALA A 235 -13.19 -0.46 -0.77
N SER A 236 -14.13 0.45 -0.51
CA SER A 236 -15.14 0.85 -1.50
C SER A 236 -14.51 1.51 -2.73
N LEU A 237 -13.54 2.42 -2.52
CA LEU A 237 -12.80 3.08 -3.61
C LEU A 237 -11.97 2.07 -4.41
N CYS A 238 -11.20 1.21 -3.74
CA CYS A 238 -10.41 0.17 -4.39
C CYS A 238 -11.31 -0.75 -5.22
N LYS A 239 -12.46 -1.17 -4.68
CA LYS A 239 -13.45 -1.97 -5.42
C LYS A 239 -13.92 -1.26 -6.67
N GLN A 240 -14.30 0.02 -6.58
CA GLN A 240 -14.73 0.80 -7.73
C GLN A 240 -13.65 0.85 -8.81
N VAL A 241 -12.41 1.19 -8.45
CA VAL A 241 -11.28 1.26 -9.39
C VAL A 241 -11.02 -0.08 -10.07
N VAL A 242 -11.06 -1.17 -9.30
CA VAL A 242 -10.87 -2.53 -9.81
C VAL A 242 -12.00 -2.92 -10.76
N ASP A 243 -13.25 -2.72 -10.34
CA ASP A 243 -14.42 -3.06 -11.15
C ASP A 243 -14.40 -2.28 -12.47
N ASP A 244 -14.16 -0.96 -12.42
CA ASP A 244 -14.08 -0.09 -13.61
C ASP A 244 -12.99 -0.55 -14.60
N PHE A 245 -11.84 -1.01 -14.09
CA PHE A 245 -10.74 -1.49 -14.93
C PHE A 245 -10.97 -2.91 -15.49
N LEU A 246 -11.64 -3.77 -14.73
CA LEU A 246 -11.93 -5.15 -15.14
C LEU A 246 -13.19 -5.25 -16.01
N GLN A 247 -14.07 -4.24 -16.01
CA GLN A 247 -15.17 -4.18 -16.97
C GLN A 247 -14.63 -4.27 -18.42
N PRO A 248 -15.30 -5.02 -19.30
CA PRO A 248 -15.02 -4.95 -20.72
C PRO A 248 -15.15 -3.49 -21.17
N PRO A 249 -14.28 -2.98 -22.07
CA PRO A 249 -14.51 -1.67 -22.64
C PRO A 249 -15.92 -1.64 -23.23
N ALA A 250 -16.70 -0.62 -22.87
CA ALA A 250 -18.07 -0.47 -23.36
C ALA A 250 -18.08 -0.71 -24.87
N ALA A 251 -18.98 -1.55 -25.34
CA ALA A 251 -19.15 -1.81 -26.77
C ALA A 251 -19.50 -0.49 -27.45
N GLY A 252 -18.48 0.24 -27.91
CA GLY A 252 -18.64 1.47 -28.64
C GLY A 252 -19.37 1.13 -29.93
N ASN A 253 -20.51 1.80 -30.15
CA ASN A 253 -21.19 1.81 -31.44
C ASN A 253 -20.15 2.08 -32.54
N ARG A 254 -19.95 1.08 -33.39
CA ARG A 254 -19.27 1.25 -34.67
C ARG A 254 -20.06 2.20 -35.57
#